data_AF-A0A3N9UVF1-F1
#
_entry.id   AF-A0A3N9UVF1-F1
#
_cell.length_a   1.000
_cell.length_b   1.000
_cell.length_c   1.000
_cell.angle_alpha   90.00
_cell.angle_beta   90.00
_cell.angle_gamma   90.00
#
_symmetry.space_group_name_H-M   'P 1'
#
loop_
_entity.id
_entity.type
_entity.pdbx_description
1 polymer ?
#
loop_
_entity_poly.entity_id
_entity_poly.type
_entity_poly.pdbx_seq_one_letter_code
_entity_poly.pdbx_strand_id
1 'polypeptide(L)'
;MTTDIFDLIAAEYTGPNKPSLLSLATKYDIPETTLRRAFKARGIIRGTAAQRKRQLVEDHFSGETADDLTNPEVMQAKIEIEAAADIEDMNDALTVCRKAIRRLLDVVETIAEPREIKAICDANEKAMLTIRKIRGLDAPLDFSDWSDDELQLLAQTGRVPSNRR
;
A
#
# COMPACT_ATOMS: atom_id res chain seq x y z
N MET A 1 10.36 16.30 -33.81
CA MET A 1 10.59 15.28 -32.77
C MET A 1 11.52 14.24 -33.37
N THR A 2 12.77 14.17 -32.90
CA THR A 2 13.74 13.16 -33.36
C THR A 2 13.39 11.84 -32.72
N THR A 3 12.77 10.93 -33.47
CA THR A 3 12.49 9.57 -33.00
C THR A 3 13.82 8.87 -32.75
N ASP A 4 14.06 8.47 -31.51
CA ASP A 4 15.27 7.74 -31.13
C ASP A 4 15.31 6.42 -31.91
N ILE A 5 16.47 6.09 -32.48
CA ILE A 5 16.67 4.85 -33.23
C ILE A 5 16.33 3.63 -32.37
N PHE A 6 16.55 3.71 -31.06
CA PHE A 6 16.22 2.61 -30.14
C PHE A 6 14.71 2.41 -29.95
N ASP A 7 13.90 3.46 -30.10
CA ASP A 7 12.43 3.36 -30.01
C ASP A 7 11.85 2.71 -31.28
N LEU A 8 12.45 2.97 -32.44
CA LEU A 8 12.10 2.28 -33.70
C LEU A 8 12.45 0.78 -33.64
N ILE A 9 13.65 0.44 -33.14
CA ILE A 9 14.06 -0.96 -33.01
C ILE A 9 13.21 -1.67 -31.92
N ALA A 10 12.78 -0.95 -30.88
CA ALA A 10 11.88 -1.47 -29.86
C ALA A 10 10.51 -1.84 -30.42
N ALA A 11 9.92 -0.99 -31.26
CA ALA A 11 8.65 -1.26 -31.92
C ALA A 11 8.73 -2.47 -32.87
N GLU A 12 9.87 -2.66 -33.55
CA GLU A 12 10.09 -3.85 -34.38
C GLU A 12 10.27 -5.12 -33.53
N TYR A 13 10.97 -5.02 -32.39
CA TYR A 13 11.16 -6.13 -31.45
C TYR A 13 9.86 -6.61 -30.80
N THR A 14 8.92 -5.70 -30.49
CA THR A 14 7.62 -6.02 -29.88
C THR A 14 6.52 -6.36 -30.91
N GLY A 15 6.81 -6.21 -32.20
CA GLY A 15 5.88 -6.50 -33.30
C GLY A 15 5.52 -7.98 -33.46
N PRO A 16 4.57 -8.29 -34.36
CA PRO A 16 3.97 -9.63 -34.50
C PRO A 16 4.97 -10.73 -34.89
N ASN A 17 6.08 -10.38 -35.56
CA ASN A 17 7.10 -11.33 -36.01
C ASN A 17 8.27 -11.53 -35.03
N LYS A 18 8.25 -10.87 -33.85
CA LYS A 18 9.26 -10.90 -32.77
C LYS A 18 10.66 -11.39 -33.21
N PRO A 19 11.38 -10.60 -34.02
CA PRO A 19 12.73 -10.96 -34.47
C PRO A 19 13.69 -11.12 -33.28
N SER A 20 14.71 -11.96 -33.44
CA SER A 20 15.70 -12.17 -32.39
C SER A 20 16.57 -10.91 -32.19
N LEU A 21 17.14 -10.73 -31.00
CA LEU A 21 18.04 -9.60 -30.72
C LEU A 21 19.27 -9.62 -31.63
N LEU A 22 19.73 -10.81 -32.01
CA LEU A 22 20.86 -10.97 -32.92
C LEU A 22 20.50 -10.54 -34.35
N SER A 23 19.28 -10.82 -34.82
CA SER A 23 18.85 -10.38 -36.15
C SER A 23 18.65 -8.86 -36.21
N LEU A 24 18.13 -8.25 -35.13
CA LEU A 24 18.02 -6.79 -35.03
C LEU A 24 19.40 -6.12 -34.92
N ALA A 25 20.31 -6.68 -34.12
CA ALA A 25 21.69 -6.21 -34.00
C ALA A 25 22.40 -6.18 -35.36
N THR A 26 22.23 -7.24 -36.16
CA THR A 26 22.80 -7.35 -37.51
C THR A 26 22.15 -6.36 -38.49
N LYS A 27 20.82 -6.19 -38.41
CA LYS A 27 20.05 -5.30 -39.29
C LYS A 27 20.40 -3.82 -39.09
N TYR A 28 20.67 -3.42 -37.85
CA TYR A 28 20.92 -2.02 -37.49
C TYR A 28 22.42 -1.70 -37.28
N ASP A 29 23.31 -2.68 -37.49
CA ASP A 29 24.76 -2.57 -37.26
C ASP A 29 25.11 -2.08 -35.84
N ILE A 30 24.38 -2.59 -34.84
CA ILE A 30 24.59 -2.27 -33.42
C ILE A 30 24.98 -3.56 -32.69
N PRO A 31 26.06 -3.57 -31.89
CA PRO A 31 26.42 -4.74 -31.10
C PRO A 31 25.24 -5.22 -30.23
N GLU A 32 24.97 -6.53 -30.23
CA GLU A 32 23.85 -7.12 -29.48
C GLU A 32 23.90 -6.73 -27.99
N THR A 33 25.10 -6.62 -27.43
CA THR A 33 25.33 -6.20 -26.04
C THR A 33 24.86 -4.77 -25.77
N THR A 34 25.05 -3.86 -26.73
CA THR A 34 24.57 -2.47 -26.68
C THR A 34 23.05 -2.42 -26.79
N LEU A 35 22.47 -3.18 -27.73
CA LEU A 35 21.02 -3.29 -27.89
C LEU A 35 20.35 -3.86 -26.64
N ARG A 36 20.91 -4.94 -26.09
CA ARG A 36 20.43 -5.58 -24.86
C ARG A 36 20.50 -4.64 -23.66
N ARG A 37 21.57 -3.84 -23.53
CA ARG A 37 21.71 -2.84 -22.47
C ARG A 37 20.67 -1.72 -22.63
N ALA A 38 20.50 -1.21 -23.85
CA ALA A 38 19.53 -0.17 -24.18
C ALA A 38 18.09 -0.62 -23.93
N PHE A 39 17.76 -1.87 -24.26
CA PHE A 39 16.43 -2.45 -24.06
C PHE A 39 16.15 -2.80 -22.60
N LYS A 40 17.18 -3.19 -21.84
CA LYS A 40 17.07 -3.37 -20.39
C LYS A 40 16.84 -2.04 -19.67
N ALA A 41 17.57 -1.00 -20.05
CA ALA A 41 17.42 0.35 -19.47
C ALA A 41 16.03 0.95 -19.75
N ARG A 42 15.45 0.65 -20.91
CA ARG A 42 14.09 1.05 -21.31
C ARG A 42 12.99 0.07 -20.88
N GLY A 43 13.31 -0.98 -20.12
CA GLY A 43 12.34 -1.95 -19.62
C GLY A 43 11.71 -2.90 -20.66
N ILE A 44 12.17 -2.86 -21.91
CA ILE A 44 11.70 -3.69 -23.05
C ILE A 44 12.10 -5.16 -22.85
N ILE A 45 13.29 -5.40 -22.30
CA ILE A 45 13.75 -6.73 -21.88
C ILE A 45 13.85 -6.71 -20.36
N ARG A 46 12.91 -7.37 -19.69
CA ARG A 46 12.99 -7.62 -18.25
C ARG A 46 14.01 -8.74 -17.99
N GLY A 47 14.85 -8.58 -16.97
CA GLY A 47 16.09 -9.33 -16.80
C GLY A 47 15.92 -10.82 -16.52
N THR A 48 17.08 -11.48 -16.51
CA THR A 48 17.39 -12.92 -16.40
C THR A 48 16.41 -13.81 -15.62
N ALA A 49 16.39 -15.11 -15.95
CA ALA A 49 15.59 -16.18 -15.33
C ALA A 49 15.47 -16.13 -13.78
N ALA A 50 16.47 -15.60 -13.07
CA ALA A 50 16.41 -15.37 -11.62
C ALA A 50 15.33 -14.36 -11.18
N GLN A 51 15.09 -13.29 -11.95
CA GLN A 51 14.00 -12.34 -11.71
C GLN A 51 12.65 -12.97 -12.05
N ARG A 52 12.57 -13.76 -13.13
CA ARG A 52 11.35 -14.52 -13.47
C ARG A 52 10.98 -15.55 -12.40
N LYS A 53 11.97 -16.20 -11.78
CA LYS A 53 11.75 -17.13 -10.66
C LYS A 53 11.30 -16.38 -9.40
N ARG A 54 11.87 -15.21 -9.09
CA ARG A 54 11.39 -14.37 -7.97
C ARG A 54 9.96 -13.91 -8.20
N GLN A 55 9.65 -13.40 -9.38
CA GLN A 55 8.30 -12.98 -9.76
C GLN A 55 7.31 -14.15 -9.66
N LEU A 56 7.63 -15.32 -10.23
CA LEU A 56 6.78 -16.51 -10.13
C LEU A 56 6.55 -16.96 -8.69
N VAL A 57 7.53 -16.79 -7.81
CA VAL A 57 7.39 -17.10 -6.38
C VAL A 57 6.51 -16.04 -5.71
N GLU A 58 6.73 -14.76 -6.00
CA GLU A 58 5.96 -13.63 -5.46
C GLU A 58 4.49 -13.68 -5.89
N ASP A 59 4.23 -13.89 -7.19
CA ASP A 59 2.88 -14.09 -7.76
C ASP A 59 2.18 -15.34 -7.19
N HIS A 60 2.93 -16.42 -6.92
CA HIS A 60 2.38 -17.63 -6.28
C HIS A 60 2.00 -17.39 -4.82
N PHE A 61 2.72 -16.53 -4.09
CA PHE A 61 2.44 -16.24 -2.69
C PHE A 61 1.45 -15.08 -2.51
N SER A 62 1.34 -14.15 -3.46
CA SER A 62 0.31 -13.11 -3.47
C SER A 62 -1.05 -13.62 -3.94
N GLY A 63 -1.08 -14.71 -4.72
CA GLY A 63 -2.31 -15.23 -5.32
C GLY A 63 -2.84 -14.34 -6.46
N GLU A 64 -2.05 -13.38 -6.92
CA GLU A 64 -2.43 -12.45 -7.98
C GLU A 64 -2.02 -13.02 -9.34
N THR A 65 -2.98 -13.11 -10.26
CA THR A 65 -2.67 -13.36 -11.67
C THR A 65 -2.48 -12.04 -12.40
N ALA A 66 -1.58 -11.99 -13.38
CA ALA A 66 -1.29 -10.76 -14.12
C ALA A 66 -2.53 -10.15 -14.82
N ASP A 67 -3.57 -10.94 -15.10
CA ASP A 67 -4.86 -10.46 -15.63
C ASP A 67 -5.66 -9.65 -14.60
N ASP A 68 -5.54 -9.96 -13.31
CA ASP A 68 -6.28 -9.29 -12.23
C ASP A 68 -5.82 -7.84 -12.03
N LEU A 69 -4.55 -7.54 -12.33
CA LEU A 69 -3.93 -6.21 -12.18
C LEU A 69 -4.24 -5.28 -13.36
N THR A 70 -4.66 -5.82 -14.50
CA THR A 70 -5.00 -5.04 -15.70
C THR A 70 -6.48 -4.66 -15.78
N ASN A 71 -7.35 -5.33 -15.02
CA ASN A 71 -8.78 -5.02 -14.98
C ASN A 71 -9.11 -4.18 -13.74
N PRO A 72 -9.45 -2.88 -13.90
CA PRO A 72 -9.74 -2.00 -12.77
C PRO A 72 -10.95 -2.46 -11.94
N GLU A 73 -11.92 -3.17 -12.53
CA GLU A 73 -13.08 -3.69 -11.78
C GLU A 73 -12.69 -4.86 -10.85
N VAL A 74 -11.81 -5.75 -11.32
CA VAL A 74 -11.30 -6.88 -10.51
C VAL A 74 -10.38 -6.36 -9.41
N MET A 75 -9.54 -5.37 -9.71
CA MET A 75 -8.69 -4.72 -8.73
C MET A 75 -9.53 -4.01 -7.65
N GLN A 76 -10.56 -3.26 -8.04
CA GLN A 76 -11.46 -2.59 -7.10
C GLN A 76 -12.18 -3.61 -6.18
N ALA A 77 -12.69 -4.70 -6.74
CA ALA A 77 -13.34 -5.74 -5.94
C ALA A 77 -12.38 -6.41 -4.93
N LYS A 78 -11.11 -6.61 -5.29
CA LYS A 78 -10.09 -7.12 -4.37
C LYS A 78 -9.79 -6.13 -3.25
N ILE A 79 -9.61 -4.85 -3.57
CA ILE A 79 -9.42 -3.78 -2.58
C ILE A 79 -10.59 -3.75 -1.60
N GLU A 80 -11.83 -3.88 -2.08
CA GLU A 80 -13.02 -3.90 -1.21
C GLU A 80 -13.07 -5.11 -0.28
N ILE A 81 -12.66 -6.29 -0.77
CA ILE A 81 -12.57 -7.51 0.07
C ILE A 81 -11.50 -7.36 1.14
N GLU A 82 -10.31 -6.87 0.78
CA GLU A 82 -9.22 -6.65 1.74
C GLU A 82 -9.60 -5.57 2.76
N ALA A 83 -10.21 -4.48 2.32
CA ALA A 83 -10.71 -3.44 3.21
C ALA A 83 -11.78 -3.98 4.18
N ALA A 84 -12.65 -4.89 3.72
CA ALA A 84 -13.65 -5.52 4.59
C ALA A 84 -12.99 -6.41 5.66
N ALA A 85 -11.97 -7.18 5.30
CA ALA A 85 -11.20 -8.00 6.24
C ALA A 85 -10.46 -7.11 7.26
N ASP A 86 -9.80 -6.03 6.81
CA ASP A 86 -9.12 -5.08 7.69
C ASP A 86 -10.11 -4.43 8.69
N ILE A 87 -11.33 -4.10 8.24
CA ILE A 87 -12.39 -3.58 9.13
C ILE A 87 -12.77 -4.61 10.19
N GLU A 88 -12.86 -5.89 9.84
CA GLU A 88 -13.16 -6.97 10.79
C GLU A 88 -12.04 -7.10 11.83
N ASP A 89 -10.79 -7.18 11.40
CA ASP A 89 -9.61 -7.25 12.28
C ASP A 89 -9.53 -6.05 13.23
N MET A 90 -9.81 -4.85 12.73
CA MET A 90 -9.86 -3.63 13.54
C MET A 90 -10.98 -3.67 14.58
N ASN A 91 -12.15 -4.23 14.24
CA ASN A 91 -13.27 -4.38 15.18
C ASN A 91 -12.96 -5.40 16.28
N ASP A 92 -12.28 -6.49 15.93
CA ASP A 92 -11.82 -7.49 16.90
C ASP A 92 -10.79 -6.89 17.85
N ALA A 93 -9.82 -6.14 17.33
CA ALA A 93 -8.85 -5.41 18.15
C ALA A 93 -9.53 -4.41 19.11
N LEU A 94 -10.54 -3.67 18.66
CA LEU A 94 -11.35 -2.79 19.52
C LEU A 94 -12.06 -3.57 20.63
N THR A 95 -12.63 -4.72 20.29
CA THR A 95 -13.32 -5.58 21.26
C THR A 95 -12.36 -6.10 22.33
N VAL A 96 -11.17 -6.54 21.94
CA VAL A 96 -10.11 -6.97 22.86
C VAL A 96 -9.67 -5.82 23.76
N CYS A 97 -9.37 -4.64 23.20
CA CYS A 97 -8.95 -3.48 23.99
C CYS A 97 -10.01 -3.07 25.02
N ARG A 98 -11.30 -3.06 24.65
CA ARG A 98 -12.39 -2.75 25.57
C ARG A 98 -12.54 -3.78 26.68
N LYS A 99 -12.41 -5.07 26.37
CA LYS A 99 -12.43 -6.15 27.36
C LYS A 99 -11.24 -6.04 28.31
N ALA A 100 -10.06 -5.72 27.80
CA ALA A 100 -8.87 -5.49 28.61
C ALA A 100 -9.07 -4.32 29.58
N ILE A 101 -9.55 -3.16 29.12
CA ILE A 101 -9.83 -2.00 29.99
C ILE A 101 -10.82 -2.36 31.10
N ARG A 102 -11.92 -3.05 30.77
CA ARG A 102 -12.89 -3.51 31.79
C ARG A 102 -12.24 -4.45 32.80
N ARG A 103 -11.41 -5.38 32.34
CA ARG A 103 -10.73 -6.32 33.24
C ARG A 103 -9.69 -5.64 34.13
N LEU A 104 -8.97 -4.66 33.59
CA LEU A 104 -8.01 -3.84 34.35
C LEU A 104 -8.72 -3.04 35.46
N LEU A 105 -9.94 -2.55 35.20
CA LEU A 105 -10.76 -1.88 36.19
C LEU A 105 -11.12 -2.83 37.35
N ASP A 106 -11.57 -4.05 37.07
CA ASP A 106 -11.86 -5.03 38.13
C ASP A 106 -10.61 -5.34 38.98
N VAL A 107 -9.45 -5.41 38.33
CA VAL A 107 -8.19 -5.81 38.96
C VAL A 107 -7.64 -4.69 39.84
N VAL A 108 -7.71 -3.43 39.42
CA VAL A 108 -7.16 -2.29 40.17
C VAL A 108 -7.87 -2.08 41.51
N GLU A 109 -9.14 -2.49 41.64
CA GLU A 109 -9.89 -2.42 42.90
C GLU A 109 -9.35 -3.37 43.98
N THR A 110 -8.62 -4.42 43.58
CA THR A 110 -8.18 -5.50 44.49
C THR A 110 -6.70 -5.43 44.86
N ILE A 111 -5.91 -4.62 44.15
CA ILE A 111 -4.45 -4.58 44.25
C ILE A 111 -4.02 -3.37 45.08
N ALA A 112 -3.11 -3.63 46.04
CA ALA A 112 -2.50 -2.59 46.87
C ALA A 112 -1.03 -2.29 46.47
N GLU A 113 -0.38 -3.22 45.75
CA GLU A 113 1.04 -3.11 45.40
C GLU A 113 1.26 -2.01 44.35
N PRO A 114 2.05 -0.95 44.64
CA PRO A 114 2.22 0.18 43.72
C PRO A 114 2.81 -0.20 42.36
N ARG A 115 3.65 -1.23 42.31
CA ARG A 115 4.24 -1.73 41.05
C ARG A 115 3.20 -2.32 40.11
N GLU A 116 2.23 -3.04 40.66
CA GLU A 116 1.15 -3.64 39.89
C GLU A 116 0.16 -2.59 39.41
N ILE A 117 -0.14 -1.58 40.25
CA ILE A 117 -0.95 -0.42 39.85
C ILE A 117 -0.32 0.29 38.65
N LYS A 118 1.00 0.52 38.67
CA LYS A 118 1.71 1.11 37.51
C LYS A 118 1.53 0.25 36.26
N ALA A 119 1.72 -1.06 36.35
CA ALA A 119 1.57 -1.96 35.20
C ALA A 119 0.16 -1.89 34.59
N ILE A 120 -0.86 -1.76 35.44
CA ILE A 120 -2.25 -1.56 35.02
C ILE A 120 -2.44 -0.23 34.30
N CYS A 121 -1.88 0.86 34.83
CA CYS A 121 -1.93 2.17 34.19
C CYS A 121 -1.28 2.14 32.79
N ASP A 122 -0.09 1.55 32.68
CA ASP A 122 0.64 1.44 31.40
C ASP A 122 -0.14 0.58 30.38
N ALA A 123 -0.79 -0.51 30.84
CA ALA A 123 -1.63 -1.34 29.98
C ALA A 123 -2.90 -0.62 29.52
N ASN A 124 -3.55 0.14 30.42
CA ASN A 124 -4.72 0.94 30.10
C ASN A 124 -4.40 2.05 29.10
N GLU A 125 -3.28 2.75 29.28
CA GLU A 125 -2.81 3.77 28.34
C GLU A 125 -2.63 3.18 26.94
N LYS A 126 -1.94 2.04 26.81
CA LYS A 126 -1.76 1.35 25.52
C LYS A 126 -3.09 0.96 24.88
N ALA A 127 -4.03 0.39 25.65
CA ALA A 127 -5.34 0.02 25.12
C ALA A 127 -6.12 1.25 24.61
N MET A 128 -6.07 2.37 25.35
CA MET A 128 -6.72 3.62 24.96
C MET A 128 -6.09 4.23 23.70
N LEU A 129 -4.76 4.26 23.59
CA LEU A 129 -4.06 4.74 22.40
C LEU A 129 -4.39 3.89 21.17
N THR A 130 -4.45 2.57 21.31
CA THR A 130 -4.86 1.69 20.21
C THR A 130 -6.30 1.97 19.76
N ILE A 131 -7.24 2.16 20.70
CA ILE A 131 -8.62 2.52 20.38
C ILE A 131 -8.70 3.86 19.64
N ARG A 132 -7.93 4.87 20.09
CA ARG A 132 -7.88 6.19 19.43
C ARG A 132 -7.37 6.10 18.00
N LYS A 133 -6.29 5.35 17.78
CA LYS A 133 -5.72 5.10 16.45
C LYS A 133 -6.70 4.40 15.52
N ILE A 134 -7.32 3.29 15.97
CA ILE A 134 -8.31 2.56 15.14
C ILE A 134 -9.50 3.46 14.80
N ARG A 135 -9.89 4.37 15.69
CA ARG A 135 -11.00 5.32 15.46
C ARG A 135 -10.60 6.58 14.68
N GLY A 136 -9.35 6.70 14.24
CA GLY A 136 -8.87 7.90 13.54
C GLY A 136 -8.84 9.15 14.41
N LEU A 137 -8.98 9.05 15.74
CA LEU A 137 -9.00 10.22 16.64
C LEU A 137 -7.65 10.95 16.70
N ASP A 138 -6.58 10.27 16.28
CA ASP A 138 -5.21 10.80 16.20
C ASP A 138 -4.76 11.01 14.74
N ALA A 139 -5.66 10.85 13.76
CA ALA A 139 -5.34 11.13 12.37
C ALA A 139 -5.07 12.64 12.19
N PRO A 140 -4.02 13.03 11.45
CA PRO A 140 -3.81 14.44 11.12
C PRO A 140 -5.00 14.94 10.32
N LEU A 141 -5.51 16.12 10.69
CA LEU A 141 -6.56 16.77 9.92
C LEU A 141 -5.98 17.13 8.55
N ASP A 142 -6.55 16.54 7.51
CA ASP A 142 -6.26 16.94 6.14
C ASP A 142 -7.18 18.11 5.76
N PHE A 143 -6.57 19.24 5.43
CA PHE A 143 -7.25 20.47 5.04
C PHE A 143 -7.21 20.71 3.52
N SER A 144 -6.62 19.81 2.73
CA SER A 144 -6.45 20.02 1.28
C SER A 144 -7.78 20.22 0.55
N ASP A 145 -8.83 19.56 1.05
CA ASP A 145 -10.14 19.49 0.40
C ASP A 145 -11.19 20.36 1.09
N TRP A 146 -10.77 21.23 2.03
CA TRP A 146 -11.69 22.09 2.77
C TRP A 146 -12.01 23.36 1.99
N SER A 147 -13.26 23.78 2.00
CA SER A 147 -13.62 25.08 1.45
C SER A 147 -13.16 26.22 2.36
N ASP A 148 -13.01 27.42 1.79
CA ASP A 148 -12.67 28.62 2.57
C ASP A 148 -13.69 28.88 3.70
N ASP A 149 -14.96 28.56 3.48
CA ASP A 149 -16.02 28.66 4.49
C ASP A 149 -15.83 27.67 5.65
N GLU A 150 -15.42 26.43 5.36
CA GLU A 150 -15.11 25.41 6.38
C GLU A 150 -13.90 25.80 7.22
N LEU A 151 -12.87 26.36 6.58
CA LEU A 151 -11.67 26.88 7.25
C LEU A 151 -12.01 28.10 8.12
N GLN A 152 -12.86 29.01 7.63
CA GLN A 152 -13.30 30.18 8.39
C GLN A 152 -14.16 29.78 9.60
N LEU A 153 -15.03 28.79 9.46
CA LEU A 153 -15.82 28.25 10.57
C LEU A 153 -14.94 27.58 11.63
N LEU A 154 -13.92 26.82 11.21
CA LEU A 154 -12.94 26.25 12.14
C LEU A 154 -12.17 27.34 12.88
N ALA A 155 -11.75 28.39 12.18
CA ALA A 155 -11.03 29.52 12.79
C ALA A 155 -11.90 30.27 13.82
N GLN A 156 -13.21 30.37 13.60
CA GLN A 156 -14.13 31.04 14.52
C GLN A 156 -14.54 30.16 15.71
N THR A 157 -14.73 28.86 15.51
CA THR A 157 -15.33 27.97 16.51
C THR A 157 -14.34 27.04 17.20
N GLY A 158 -13.15 26.86 16.62
CA GLY A 158 -12.16 25.87 17.04
C GLY A 158 -12.64 24.42 16.91
N ARG A 159 -13.73 24.17 16.17
CA ARG A 159 -14.34 22.83 16.02
C ARG A 159 -14.30 22.36 14.57
N VAL A 160 -13.81 21.14 14.39
CA VAL A 160 -13.88 20.43 13.10
C VAL A 160 -15.33 20.06 12.79
N PRO A 161 -15.85 20.40 11.59
CA PRO A 161 -17.16 20.01 11.10
C PRO A 161 -17.39 18.50 11.22
N SER A 162 -18.59 18.06 11.61
CA SER A 162 -18.88 16.66 11.91
C SER A 162 -18.77 15.70 10.71
N ASN A 163 -18.85 16.24 9.49
CA ASN A 163 -18.65 15.52 8.23
C ASN A 163 -17.16 15.36 7.84
N ARG A 164 -16.24 15.99 8.57
CA ARG A 164 -14.78 15.97 8.36
C ARG A 164 -14.03 15.30 9.52
N ARG A 165 -14.75 14.58 10.39
CA ARG A 165 -14.21 13.84 11.55
C ARG A 165 -14.14 12.35 11.30
#